data_AF-A0A094ISG9-F1
#
_entry.id   AF-A0A094ISG9-F1
#
_cell.length_a   1.000
_cell.length_b   1.000
_cell.length_c   1.000
_cell.angle_alpha   90.00
_cell.angle_beta   90.00
_cell.angle_gamma   90.00
#
_symmetry.space_group_name_H-M   'P 1'
#
loop_
_entity.id
_entity.type
_entity.pdbx_description
1 polymer ?
#
loop_
_entity_poly.entity_id
_entity_poly.type
_entity_poly.pdbx_seq_one_letter_code
_entity_poly.pdbx_strand_id
1 'polypeptide(L)'
;MPVQTKEASILLAIQALQTTQNLSVRKAAKLYNVPETSLRTRIKGRKPMAERRPKVQLLDELEEKALVQHIIDLDARGFPPQLEGVEDMANHILALH
;
A
#
# COMPACT_ATOMS: atom_id res chain seq x y z
N MET A 1 -21.88 11.53 -4.99
CA MET A 1 -21.52 10.30 -5.70
C MET A 1 -20.14 9.89 -5.22
N PRO A 2 -19.95 8.71 -4.59
CA PRO A 2 -18.62 8.34 -4.11
C PRO A 2 -17.71 8.22 -5.33
N VAL A 3 -16.62 8.98 -5.33
CA VAL A 3 -15.58 8.88 -6.36
C VAL A 3 -14.96 7.50 -6.22
N GLN A 4 -15.29 6.58 -7.12
CA GLN A 4 -14.67 5.26 -7.13
C GLN A 4 -13.17 5.45 -7.37
N THR A 5 -12.34 4.90 -6.49
CA THR A 5 -10.90 4.91 -6.68
C THR A 5 -10.55 4.03 -7.87
N LYS A 6 -9.48 4.39 -8.61
CA LYS A 6 -9.00 3.58 -9.74
C LYS A 6 -8.75 2.12 -9.35
N GLU A 7 -8.30 1.91 -8.12
CA GLU A 7 -8.04 0.59 -7.54
C GLU A 7 -9.33 -0.22 -7.34
N ALA A 8 -10.38 0.40 -6.82
CA ALA A 8 -11.69 -0.25 -6.66
C ALA A 8 -12.24 -0.72 -8.01
N SER A 9 -12.13 0.10 -9.07
CA SER A 9 -12.57 -0.29 -10.42
C SER A 9 -11.76 -1.47 -10.98
N ILE A 10 -10.46 -1.56 -10.68
CA ILE A 10 -9.62 -2.71 -11.06
C ILE A 10 -10.09 -3.97 -10.34
N LEU A 11 -10.35 -3.90 -9.03
CA LEU A 11 -10.80 -5.05 -8.24
C LEU A 11 -12.16 -5.57 -8.71
N LEU A 12 -13.10 -4.67 -8.99
CA LEU A 12 -14.40 -5.01 -9.57
C LEU A 12 -14.26 -5.69 -10.94
N ALA A 13 -13.35 -5.21 -11.78
CA ALA A 13 -13.07 -5.83 -13.08
C ALA A 13 -12.50 -7.25 -12.94
N ILE A 14 -11.66 -7.51 -11.94
CA ILE A 14 -11.12 -8.84 -11.66
C ILE A 14 -12.22 -9.77 -11.15
N GLN A 15 -13.06 -9.29 -10.21
CA GLN A 15 -14.18 -10.05 -9.70
C GLN A 15 -15.16 -10.43 -10.83
N ALA A 16 -15.41 -9.51 -11.77
CA ALA A 16 -16.25 -9.77 -12.93
C ALA A 16 -15.66 -10.88 -13.82
N LEU A 17 -14.34 -10.85 -14.07
CA LEU A 17 -13.65 -11.89 -14.84
C LEU A 17 -13.70 -13.27 -14.16
N GLN A 18 -13.68 -13.32 -12.83
CA GLN A 18 -13.79 -14.58 -12.08
C GLN A 18 -15.23 -15.12 -12.08
N THR A 19 -16.22 -14.23 -12.06
CA THR A 19 -17.64 -14.62 -11.96
C THR A 19 -18.25 -15.02 -13.31
N THR A 20 -17.70 -14.51 -14.42
CA THR A 20 -18.30 -14.69 -15.76
C THR A 20 -17.43 -15.57 -16.66
N GLN A 21 -17.98 -16.72 -17.09
CA GLN A 21 -17.27 -17.75 -17.86
C GLN A 21 -16.66 -17.24 -19.19
N ASN A 22 -17.22 -16.17 -19.80
CA ASN A 22 -16.88 -15.72 -21.16
C ASN A 22 -16.46 -14.24 -21.26
N LEU A 23 -16.12 -13.57 -20.14
CA LEU A 23 -15.68 -12.18 -20.19
C LEU A 23 -14.18 -12.11 -20.47
N SER A 24 -13.80 -11.45 -21.57
CA SER A 24 -12.39 -11.20 -21.87
C SER A 24 -11.84 -10.03 -21.06
N VAL A 25 -10.54 -10.04 -20.78
CA VAL A 25 -9.85 -8.96 -20.06
C VAL A 25 -10.07 -7.60 -20.73
N ARG A 26 -10.04 -7.55 -22.07
CA ARG A 26 -10.31 -6.33 -22.84
C ARG A 26 -11.75 -5.83 -22.63
N LYS A 27 -12.72 -6.73 -22.60
CA LYS A 27 -14.14 -6.37 -22.40
C LYS A 27 -14.38 -5.89 -20.97
N ALA A 28 -13.78 -6.53 -19.97
CA ALA A 28 -13.81 -6.07 -18.58
C ALA A 28 -13.16 -4.69 -18.42
N ALA A 29 -11.97 -4.49 -18.98
CA ALA A 29 -11.26 -3.20 -18.97
C ALA A 29 -12.13 -2.06 -19.54
N LYS A 30 -12.82 -2.30 -20.65
CA LYS A 30 -13.75 -1.33 -21.25
C LYS A 30 -14.99 -1.08 -20.38
N LEU A 31 -15.57 -2.12 -19.78
CA LEU A 31 -16.78 -2.03 -18.96
C LEU A 31 -16.54 -1.24 -17.67
N TYR A 32 -15.37 -1.42 -17.04
CA TYR A 32 -15.00 -0.76 -15.79
C TYR A 32 -14.13 0.49 -16.00
N ASN A 33 -13.92 0.93 -17.24
CA ASN A 33 -13.10 2.09 -17.61
C ASN A 33 -11.68 2.08 -17.01
N VAL A 34 -11.02 0.91 -17.08
CA VAL A 34 -9.66 0.69 -16.58
C VAL A 34 -8.72 0.39 -17.75
N PRO A 35 -7.46 0.87 -17.75
CA PRO A 35 -6.47 0.47 -18.74
C PRO A 35 -6.26 -1.06 -18.76
N GLU A 36 -6.33 -1.67 -19.94
CA GLU A 36 -6.16 -3.12 -20.10
C GLU A 36 -4.81 -3.62 -19.55
N THR A 37 -3.76 -2.81 -19.72
CA THR A 37 -2.41 -3.11 -19.21
C THR A 37 -2.38 -3.18 -17.68
N SER A 38 -3.03 -2.24 -16.98
CA SER A 38 -3.16 -2.22 -15.52
C SER A 38 -3.97 -3.40 -15.00
N LEU A 39 -5.04 -3.78 -15.71
CA LEU A 39 -5.85 -4.94 -15.35
C LEU A 39 -5.05 -6.24 -15.51
N ARG A 40 -4.31 -6.40 -16.63
CA ARG A 40 -3.45 -7.58 -16.86
C ARG A 40 -2.32 -7.70 -15.83
N THR A 41 -1.65 -6.61 -15.47
CA THR A 41 -0.61 -6.64 -14.44
C THR A 41 -1.18 -7.01 -13.08
N ARG A 42 -2.40 -6.56 -12.78
CA ARG A 42 -3.08 -6.91 -11.54
C ARG A 42 -3.47 -8.39 -11.48
N ILE A 43 -4.02 -8.94 -12.56
CA ILE A 43 -4.34 -10.38 -12.67
C ILE A 43 -3.08 -11.24 -12.47
N LYS A 44 -1.92 -10.76 -12.93
CA LYS A 44 -0.61 -11.41 -12.69
C LYS A 44 -0.11 -11.28 -11.24
N GLY A 45 -0.86 -10.64 -10.33
CA GLY A 45 -0.50 -10.51 -8.93
C GLY A 45 0.37 -9.30 -8.57
N ARG A 46 0.52 -8.30 -9.46
CA ARG A 46 1.20 -7.06 -9.05
C ARG A 46 0.34 -6.30 -8.04
N LYS A 47 0.87 -6.12 -6.83
CA LYS A 47 0.30 -5.29 -5.77
C LYS A 47 0.29 -3.81 -6.14
N PRO A 48 -0.64 -3.01 -5.58
CA PRO A 48 -0.61 -1.56 -5.76
C PRO A 48 0.63 -1.00 -5.08
N MET A 49 1.07 0.18 -5.51
CA MET A 49 2.26 0.82 -4.95
C MET A 49 2.13 1.04 -3.43
N ALA A 50 0.92 1.34 -2.95
CA ALA A 50 0.64 1.53 -1.52
C ALA A 50 0.88 0.26 -0.67
N GLU A 51 0.69 -0.94 -1.23
CA GLU A 51 0.97 -2.20 -0.53
C GLU A 51 2.36 -2.75 -0.87
N ARG A 52 3.06 -2.14 -1.84
CA ARG A 52 4.37 -2.59 -2.28
C ARG A 52 5.42 -1.95 -1.39
N ARG A 53 6.06 -2.75 -0.54
CA ARG A 53 7.29 -2.33 0.15
C ARG A 53 8.38 -1.95 -0.87
N PRO A 54 8.92 -0.72 -0.83
CA PRO A 54 10.04 -0.34 -1.68
C PRO A 54 11.31 -1.10 -1.27
N LYS A 55 12.18 -1.40 -2.23
CA LYS A 55 13.45 -2.14 -1.98
C LYS A 55 14.40 -1.40 -1.02
N VAL A 56 14.21 -0.09 -0.86
CA VAL A 56 15.05 0.79 -0.03
C VAL A 56 14.50 0.93 1.39
N GLN A 57 13.32 0.35 1.70
CA GLN A 57 12.80 0.33 3.06
C GLN A 57 13.69 -0.55 3.93
N LEU A 58 14.36 0.04 4.91
CA LEU A 58 15.31 -0.65 5.78
C LEU A 58 14.63 -1.24 7.02
N LEU A 59 13.62 -0.55 7.54
CA LEU A 59 12.86 -1.00 8.69
C LEU A 59 11.76 -1.97 8.29
N ASP A 60 11.56 -3.00 9.12
CA ASP A 60 10.45 -3.93 9.01
C ASP A 60 9.14 -3.34 9.55
N GLU A 61 7.99 -3.90 9.16
CA GLU A 61 6.68 -3.46 9.64
C GLU A 61 6.55 -3.44 11.18
N LEU A 62 7.26 -4.34 11.89
CA LEU A 62 7.28 -4.35 13.35
C LEU A 62 8.13 -3.21 13.91
N GLU A 63 9.27 -2.94 13.28
CA GLU A 63 10.19 -1.87 13.65
C GLU A 63 9.55 -0.49 13.40
N GLU A 64 8.88 -0.32 12.26
CA GLU A 64 8.12 0.90 11.97
C GLU A 64 6.98 1.12 12.97
N LYS A 65 6.29 0.05 13.39
CA LYS A 65 5.26 0.15 14.45
C LYS A 65 5.86 0.59 15.78
N ALA A 66 7.02 0.06 16.15
CA ALA A 66 7.72 0.48 17.36
C ALA A 66 8.13 1.96 17.29
N LEU A 67 8.63 2.42 16.14
CA LEU A 67 8.97 3.82 15.91
C LEU A 67 7.75 4.75 16.01
N VAL A 68 6.61 4.35 15.41
CA VAL A 68 5.36 5.12 15.49
C VAL A 68 4.84 5.18 16.93
N GLN A 69 4.88 4.06 17.67
CA GLN A 69 4.51 4.06 19.09
C GLN A 69 5.41 5.00 19.89
N HIS A 70 6.71 4.99 19.65
CA HIS A 70 7.64 5.92 20.28
C HIS A 70 7.28 7.39 20.02
N ILE A 71 6.93 7.75 18.78
CA ILE A 71 6.50 9.11 18.41
C ILE A 71 5.23 9.51 19.17
N ILE A 72 4.24 8.61 19.22
CA ILE A 72 2.97 8.84 19.94
C ILE A 72 3.24 9.01 21.44
N ASP A 73 4.13 8.21 22.02
CA ASP A 73 4.50 8.29 23.42
C ASP A 73 5.24 9.59 23.77
N LEU A 74 6.08 10.11 22.85
CA LEU A 74 6.73 11.42 23.00
C LEU A 74 5.69 12.54 23.05
N ASP A 75 4.77 12.57 22.09
CA ASP A 75 3.71 13.58 22.02
C ASP A 75 2.79 13.52 23.25
N ALA A 76 2.41 12.32 23.68
CA ALA A 76 1.60 12.09 24.88
C ALA A 76 2.27 12.61 26.16
N ARG A 77 3.61 12.61 26.22
CA ARG A 77 4.39 13.15 27.35
C ARG A 77 4.63 14.66 27.24
N GLY A 78 4.11 15.31 26.20
CA GLY A 78 4.29 16.74 25.94
C GLY A 78 5.65 17.08 25.32
N PHE A 79 6.39 16.09 24.82
CA PHE A 79 7.62 16.32 24.07
C PHE A 79 7.29 16.26 22.57
N PRO A 80 7.34 17.40 21.85
CA PRO A 80 7.08 17.39 20.42
C PRO A 80 8.16 16.53 19.72
N PRO A 81 7.78 15.54 18.90
CA PRO A 81 8.75 14.69 18.21
C PRO A 81 9.59 15.53 17.23
N GLN A 82 10.90 15.53 17.44
CA GLN A 82 11.86 16.18 16.55
C GLN A 82 12.39 15.18 15.53
N LEU A 83 12.65 15.64 14.30
CA LEU A 83 13.16 14.77 13.23
C LEU A 83 14.45 14.06 13.64
N GLU A 84 15.38 14.76 14.28
CA GLU A 84 16.64 14.19 14.78
C GLU A 84 16.40 13.07 15.78
N GLY A 85 15.54 13.28 16.79
CA GLY A 85 15.23 12.25 17.79
C GLY A 85 14.52 11.03 17.21
N VAL A 86 13.68 11.22 16.19
CA VAL A 86 13.02 10.12 15.47
C VAL A 86 14.04 9.35 14.62
N GLU A 87 14.97 10.05 13.97
CA GLU A 87 16.06 9.44 13.20
C GLU A 87 16.99 8.62 14.10
N ASP A 88 17.38 9.16 15.26
CA ASP A 88 18.19 8.45 16.25
C ASP A 88 17.52 7.15 16.72
N MET A 89 16.22 7.21 17.01
CA MET A 89 15.46 6.02 17.40
C MET A 89 15.36 5.01 16.25
N ALA A 90 15.11 5.47 15.02
CA ALA A 90 15.10 4.60 13.84
C ALA A 90 16.45 3.91 13.64
N ASN A 91 17.55 4.65 13.71
CA ASN A 91 18.91 4.11 13.61
C ASN A 91 19.22 3.14 14.75
N HIS A 92 18.73 3.41 15.95
CA HIS A 92 18.88 2.51 17.09
C HIS A 92 18.15 1.18 16.86
N ILE A 93 16.89 1.21 16.39
CA ILE A 93 16.13 0.00 16.05
C ILE A 93 16.85 -0.80 14.97
N LEU A 94 17.33 -0.11 13.92
CA LEU A 94 18.04 -0.73 12.81
C LEU A 94 19.36 -1.38 13.25
N ALA A 95 20.04 -0.81 14.25
CA ALA A 95 21.25 -1.40 14.82
C ALA A 95 21.00 -2.65 15.69
N LEU A 96 19.74 -2.90 16.09
CA LEU A 96 19.34 -4.09 16.85
C LEU A 96 18.90 -5.26 15.96
N HIS A 97 18.84 -5.04 14.65
CA HIS A 97 18.42 -6.01 13.64
C HIS A 97 19.43 -7.17 13.48
#